data_AF-A0A7X8IPE7-F1
#
_entry.id   AF-A0A7X8IPE7-F1
#
_cell.length_a   1.000
_cell.length_b   1.000
_cell.length_c   1.000
_cell.angle_alpha   90.00
_cell.angle_beta   90.00
_cell.angle_gamma   90.00
#
_symmetry.space_group_name_H-M   'P 1'
#
loop_
_entity.id
_entity.type
_entity.pdbx_description
1 polymer ?
#
loop_
_entity_poly.entity_id
_entity_poly.type
_entity_poly.pdbx_seq_one_letter_code
_entity_poly.pdbx_strand_id
1 'polypeptide(L)' 'MKDDNTMNVVYFENATMRGLHQDIISWQEVNQKRMLSLEIAKDGDLFCCIGLTNPSEVIICSGIGSDRSKISRGHLLVSS' A
#
# COMPACT_ATOMS: atom_id res chain seq x y z
N MET A 1 -1.75 16.32 10.78
CA MET A 1 -2.03 15.24 9.83
C MET A 1 -2.45 14.03 10.65
N LYS A 2 -3.62 13.46 10.41
CA LYS A 2 -3.90 12.10 10.90
C LYS A 2 -2.95 11.17 10.16
N ASP A 3 -2.36 10.22 10.85
CA ASP A 3 -1.49 9.21 10.25
C ASP A 3 -2.28 8.37 9.24
N ASP A 4 -2.35 8.82 7.98
CA ASP A 4 -2.96 8.08 6.86
C ASP A 4 -2.17 6.80 6.50
N ASN A 5 -1.07 6.55 7.21
CA ASN A 5 -0.22 5.38 7.01
C ASN A 5 -0.72 4.11 7.72
N THR A 6 -1.79 4.18 8.52
CA THR A 6 -2.35 3.01 9.21
C THR A 6 -3.37 2.24 8.38
N MET A 7 -3.91 2.82 7.31
CA MET A 7 -4.95 2.18 6.50
C MET A 7 -4.31 1.42 5.34
N ASN A 8 -4.23 0.11 5.48
CA ASN A 8 -3.72 -0.80 4.44
C ASN A 8 -4.83 -1.58 3.73
N VAL A 9 -6.10 -1.31 4.04
CA VAL A 9 -7.26 -1.97 3.42
C VAL A 9 -7.91 -1.04 2.41
N VAL A 10 -8.23 -1.56 1.23
CA VAL A 10 -8.95 -0.87 0.16
C VAL A 10 -10.12 -1.72 -0.34
N TYR A 11 -11.15 -1.07 -0.87
CA TYR A 11 -12.34 -1.74 -1.39
C TYR A 11 -12.61 -1.31 -2.83
N PHE A 12 -13.00 -2.28 -3.66
CA PHE A 12 -13.43 -2.06 -5.04
C PHE A 12 -14.72 -2.81 -5.30
N GLU A 13 -15.57 -2.28 -6.17
CA GLU A 13 -16.72 -3.01 -6.68
C GLU A 13 -16.96 -2.67 -8.15
N ASN A 14 -17.41 -3.68 -8.91
CA ASN A 14 -17.74 -3.49 -10.30
C ASN A 14 -18.74 -4.55 -10.77
N ALA A 15 -19.59 -4.20 -11.73
CA ALA A 15 -20.53 -5.14 -12.34
C ALA A 15 -19.84 -6.28 -13.11
N THR A 16 -18.57 -6.13 -13.46
CA THR A 16 -17.80 -7.16 -14.16
C THR A 16 -16.43 -7.37 -13.53
N MET A 17 -15.94 -8.61 -13.56
CA MET A 17 -14.56 -8.92 -13.16
C MET A 17 -13.51 -8.13 -13.96
N ARG A 18 -13.79 -7.82 -15.23
CA ARG A 18 -12.90 -7.00 -16.07
C ARG A 18 -12.82 -5.57 -15.56
N GLY A 19 -13.97 -4.97 -15.23
CA GLY A 19 -14.01 -3.62 -14.67
C GLY A 19 -13.32 -3.58 -13.31
N LEU A 20 -13.60 -4.55 -12.44
CA LEU A 20 -12.94 -4.67 -11.13
C LEU A 20 -11.41 -4.74 -11.25
N HIS A 21 -10.91 -5.53 -12.19
CA HIS A 21 -9.48 -5.61 -12.47
C HIS A 21 -8.90 -4.28 -12.97
N GLN A 22 -9.62 -3.56 -13.84
CA GLN A 22 -9.19 -2.25 -14.31
C GLN A 22 -9.15 -1.22 -13.17
N ASP A 23 -10.16 -1.22 -12.30
CA ASP A 23 -10.24 -0.33 -11.14
C ASP A 23 -9.06 -0.56 -10.19
N ILE A 24 -8.70 -1.83 -9.94
CA ILE A 24 -7.53 -2.22 -9.14
C ILE A 24 -6.22 -1.70 -9.78
N ILE A 25 -6.03 -1.89 -11.09
CA ILE A 25 -4.83 -1.41 -11.79
C ILE A 25 -4.73 0.12 -11.71
N SER A 26 -5.80 0.81 -12.08
CA SER A 26 -5.82 2.28 -12.09
C SER A 26 -5.58 2.85 -10.69
N TRP A 27 -6.09 2.22 -9.64
CA TRP A 27 -5.79 2.61 -8.27
C TRP A 27 -4.31 2.43 -7.93
N GLN A 28 -3.68 1.30 -8.30
CA GLN A 28 -2.25 1.07 -8.04
C GLN A 28 -1.36 2.10 -8.75
N GLU A 29 -1.71 2.46 -9.99
CA GLU A 29 -0.99 3.49 -10.77
C GLU A 29 -1.12 4.88 -10.14
N VAL A 30 -2.33 5.29 -9.75
CA VAL A 30 -2.58 6.60 -9.15
C VAL A 30 -1.89 6.72 -7.79
N ASN A 31 -1.92 5.66 -6.99
CA ASN A 31 -1.43 5.70 -5.61
C ASN A 31 0.04 5.26 -5.47
N GLN A 32 0.66 4.77 -6.57
CA GLN A 32 2.02 4.21 -6.56
C GLN A 32 2.20 3.14 -5.46
N LYS A 33 1.16 2.34 -5.23
CA LYS A 33 1.10 1.29 -4.21
C LYS A 33 0.85 -0.07 -4.85
N ARG A 34 1.45 -1.12 -4.29
CA ARG A 34 1.22 -2.50 -4.70
C ARG A 34 0.19 -3.17 -3.80
N MET A 35 -0.65 -4.01 -4.39
CA MET A 35 -1.49 -4.95 -3.64
C MET A 35 -0.64 -6.10 -3.09
N LEU A 36 -0.80 -6.40 -1.81
CA LEU A 36 -0.24 -7.54 -1.11
C LEU A 36 -1.16 -8.77 -1.23
N SER A 37 -2.47 -8.54 -1.10
CA SER A 37 -3.50 -9.58 -1.19
C SER A 37 -4.79 -8.99 -1.74
N LEU A 38 -5.59 -9.82 -2.40
CA LEU A 38 -6.91 -9.48 -2.90
C LEU A 38 -7.86 -10.62 -2.56
N GLU A 39 -9.00 -10.30 -1.97
CA GLU A 39 -10.12 -11.23 -1.83
C GLU A 39 -11.27 -10.70 -2.66
N ILE A 40 -11.80 -11.52 -3.57
CA ILE A 40 -12.87 -11.15 -4.49
C ILE A 40 -14.06 -12.08 -4.24
N ALA A 41 -15.23 -11.49 -4.06
CA ALA A 41 -16.48 -12.20 -3.88
C ALA A 41 -17.57 -11.58 -4.78
N LYS A 42 -18.61 -12.36 -5.07
CA LYS A 42 -19.81 -11.84 -5.74
C LYS A 42 -20.81 -11.43 -4.67
N ASP A 43 -21.34 -10.21 -4.75
CA ASP A 43 -22.41 -9.70 -3.91
C ASP A 43 -23.56 -9.20 -4.81
N GLY A 44 -24.67 -9.93 -4.82
CA GLY A 44 -25.76 -9.71 -5.76
C GLY A 44 -25.31 -9.77 -7.23
N ASP A 45 -25.45 -8.66 -7.94
CA ASP A 45 -25.07 -8.50 -9.35
C ASP A 45 -23.66 -7.89 -9.53
N LEU A 46 -22.95 -7.63 -8.44
CA LEU A 46 -21.63 -7.01 -8.44
C LEU A 46 -20.54 -8.01 -8.04
N PHE A 47 -19.32 -7.70 -8.46
CA PHE A 47 -18.10 -8.27 -7.91
C PHE A 47 -17.49 -7.25 -6.97
N CYS A 48 -17.20 -7.67 -5.75
CA CYS A 48 -16.61 -6.87 -4.69
C CYS A 48 -15.21 -7.40 -4.39
N CYS A 49 -14.28 -6.50 -4.09
CA CYS A 49 -12.92 -6.84 -3.71
C CYS A 49 -12.50 -6.09 -2.44
N ILE A 50 -11.94 -6.82 -1.48
CA ILE A 50 -11.16 -6.25 -0.39
C ILE A 50 -9.68 -6.51 -0.72
N GLY A 51 -8.92 -5.42 -0.86
CA GLY A 51 -7.49 -5.46 -1.12
C GLY A 51 -6.69 -5.05 0.10
N LEU A 52 -5.58 -5.75 0.35
CA LEU A 52 -4.54 -5.33 1.28
C LEU A 52 -3.41 -4.70 0.48
N THR A 53 -2.97 -3.52 0.90
CA THR A 53 -1.84 -2.79 0.32
C THR A 53 -0.64 -2.91 1.24
N ASN A 54 0.56 -2.79 0.69
CA ASN A 54 1.74 -2.69 1.54
C ASN A 54 1.67 -1.34 2.29
N PRO A 55 1.83 -1.30 3.63
CA PRO A 55 2.07 -0.04 4.33
C PRO A 55 3.23 0.70 3.65
N SER A 56 3.15 2.03 3.56
CA SER A 56 4.21 2.79 2.91
C SER A 56 5.52 2.54 3.67
N GLU A 57 6.51 1.94 3.01
CA GLU A 57 7.81 1.63 3.62
C GLU A 57 8.47 2.96 4.03
N VAL A 58 8.64 3.17 5.33
CA VAL A 58 9.36 4.33 5.84
C VAL A 58 10.84 3.98 5.90
N ILE A 59 11.59 4.40 4.88
CA ILE A 59 13.06 4.32 4.90
C ILE A 59 13.59 5.53 5.65
N ILE A 60 14.23 5.29 6.79
CA ILE A 60 14.95 6.34 7.51
C ILE A 60 16.31 6.53 6.82
N CYS A 61 16.55 7.70 6.24
CA CYS A 61 17.81 8.08 5.61
C CYS A 61 18.56 9.13 6.44
N SER A 62 19.89 9.20 6.30
CA SER A 62 20.68 10.34 6.79
C SER A 62 20.27 11.64 6.06
N GLY A 63 20.63 12.81 6.62
CA GLY A 63 20.25 14.13 6.06
C GLY A 63 20.72 14.39 4.62
N ILE A 64 21.63 13.57 4.10
CA ILE A 64 22.20 13.66 2.75
C ILE A 64 21.51 12.66 1.78
N GLY A 65 20.59 11.82 2.27
CA GLY A 65 19.78 10.90 1.47
C GLY A 65 20.50 9.68 0.91
N SER A 66 21.81 9.55 1.13
CA SER A 66 22.67 8.51 0.52
C SER A 66 22.84 7.25 1.37
N ASP A 67 22.68 7.32 2.69
CA ASP A 67 22.85 6.18 3.59
C ASP A 67 21.53 5.73 4.23
N ARG A 68 21.25 4.43 4.13
CA ARG A 68 20.22 3.78 4.96
C ARG A 68 20.67 3.82 6.41
N SER A 69 19.76 4.19 7.30
CA SER A 69 20.05 4.19 8.74
C SER A 69 20.44 2.78 9.21
N LYS A 70 21.48 2.70 10.05
CA LYS A 70 21.92 1.43 10.66
C LYS A 70 21.43 1.35 12.09
N ILE A 71 21.00 0.17 12.53
CA ILE A 71 20.72 -0.09 13.94
C ILE A 71 21.93 -0.78 14.54
N SER A 72 22.43 -0.28 15.67
CA SER A 72 23.49 -0.92 16.45
C SER A 72 23.19 -0.81 17.94
N ARG A 73 23.29 -1.93 18.66
CA ARG A 73 23.02 -2.02 20.12
C ARG A 73 21.68 -1.42 20.54
N GLY A 74 20.65 -1.55 19.71
CA GLY A 74 19.31 -0.99 19.97
C GLY A 74 19.16 0.51 19.71
N HIS A 75 20.19 1.17 19.16
CA HIS A 75 20.15 2.58 18.80
C HIS A 75 20.23 2.77 17.28
N LEU A 76 19.49 3.76 16.78
CA LEU A 76 19.61 4.24 15.42
C LEU A 76 20.91 5.04 15.27
N LEU A 77 21.79 4.61 14.38
CA LEU A 77 22.99 5.33 14.00
C LEU A 77 22.65 6.24 12.83
N VAL A 78 22.66 7.54 13.09
CA VAL A 78 22.55 8.57 12.06
C VAL A 78 23.97 9.00 11.72
N SER A 79 24.44 8.72 10.49
CA SER A 79 25.68 9.31 9.99
C SER A 79 25.47 10.82 9.84
N SER A 80 26.26 11.60 10.58
CA SER A 80 26.36 13.07 10.50
C SER A 80 27.07 13.50 9.23
#